data_AF-A0A1F3DIN3-F1
#
_entry.id   AF-A0A1F3DIN3-F1
#
_cell.length_a   1.000
_cell.length_b   1.000
_cell.length_c   1.000
_cell.angle_alpha   90.00
_cell.angle_beta   90.00
_cell.angle_gamma   90.00
#
_symmetry.space_group_name_H-M   'P 1'
#
loop_
_entity.id
_entity.type
_entity.pdbx_description
1 polymer ?
#
loop_
_entity_poly.entity_id
_entity_poly.type
_entity_poly.pdbx_seq_one_letter_code
_entity_poly.pdbx_strand_id
1 'polypeptide(L)'
;MESSENYNFSIFRPRNVHGRKNRNVILTMLLVWIVAVFGFQFLLRAIEKPVPEKALVTFEKLWPAVKTGRVSADDAKSFLNSLIMARGKGTLKTDEQKVLSDVISCFSGQMLTEELRATLTSTISEIESLRLMLPALKDQEFLATKKRISELSNSIVVITAPFTGIEKGTLESEIFKYTLKSDYPGTLNDKSFEGLEDIMKLYMTHNQSILTDTKFLGFPFHYFYTAVFLLILFIGLCIVYNILIEWRLKKQGVVE
;
A
#
# COMPACT_ATOMS: atom_id res chain seq x y z
N MET A 1 -36.54 -56.46 10.83
CA MET A 1 -36.79 -55.02 10.76
C MET A 1 -35.74 -54.34 11.62
N GLU A 2 -34.60 -53.99 11.03
CA GLU A 2 -33.62 -53.16 11.73
C GLU A 2 -34.22 -51.78 11.89
N SER A 3 -34.30 -51.32 13.15
CA SER A 3 -34.78 -50.00 13.53
C SER A 3 -34.06 -48.93 12.73
N SER A 4 -34.79 -47.91 12.26
CA SER A 4 -34.27 -46.70 11.64
C SER A 4 -33.19 -46.08 12.54
N GLU A 5 -31.94 -46.47 12.35
CA GLU A 5 -30.81 -45.83 13.02
C GLU A 5 -30.81 -44.36 12.60
N ASN A 6 -31.19 -43.50 13.53
CA ASN A 6 -31.10 -42.05 13.37
C ASN A 6 -29.72 -41.71 12.82
N TYR A 7 -29.65 -41.20 11.58
CA TYR A 7 -28.43 -40.78 10.91
C TYR A 7 -27.85 -39.56 11.64
N ASN A 8 -27.18 -39.81 12.77
CA ASN A 8 -26.62 -38.79 13.63
C ASN A 8 -25.13 -38.69 13.31
N PHE A 9 -24.82 -37.94 12.25
CA PHE A 9 -23.44 -37.71 11.82
C PHE A 9 -22.80 -36.63 12.70
N SER A 10 -21.74 -37.01 13.42
CA SER A 10 -20.89 -36.07 14.15
C SER A 10 -19.48 -36.11 13.59
N ILE A 11 -18.98 -34.96 13.14
CA ILE A 11 -17.59 -34.80 12.67
C ILE A 11 -16.61 -35.07 13.81
N PHE A 12 -16.91 -34.61 15.03
CA PHE A 12 -15.99 -34.71 16.16
C PHE A 12 -16.10 -36.02 16.93
N ARG A 13 -17.27 -36.67 16.93
CA ARG A 13 -17.53 -37.94 17.64
C ARG A 13 -18.25 -38.95 16.74
N PRO A 14 -17.60 -39.47 15.69
CA PRO A 14 -18.22 -40.46 14.81
C PRO A 14 -18.47 -41.76 15.58
N ARG A 15 -19.74 -42.15 15.72
CA ARG A 15 -20.15 -43.37 16.44
C ARG A 15 -20.07 -44.63 15.59
N ASN A 16 -20.26 -44.50 14.27
CA ASN A 16 -20.22 -45.62 13.33
C ASN A 16 -18.89 -45.68 12.54
N VAL A 17 -18.55 -46.88 12.04
CA VAL A 17 -17.35 -47.10 11.22
C VAL A 17 -17.41 -46.26 9.93
N HIS A 18 -18.61 -46.09 9.36
CA HIS A 18 -18.85 -45.29 8.17
C HIS A 18 -18.51 -43.80 8.40
N GLY A 19 -19.03 -43.20 9.48
CA GLY A 19 -18.76 -41.81 9.85
C GLY A 19 -17.29 -41.54 10.14
N ARG A 20 -16.56 -42.51 10.74
CA ARG A 20 -15.10 -42.39 10.92
C ARG A 20 -14.35 -42.25 9.59
N LYS A 21 -14.70 -43.07 8.60
CA LYS A 21 -14.06 -43.01 7.28
C LYS A 21 -14.42 -41.73 6.53
N ASN A 22 -15.66 -41.24 6.63
CA ASN A 22 -16.09 -40.00 5.97
C ASN A 22 -15.41 -38.79 6.62
N ARG A 23 -15.36 -38.75 7.95
CA ARG A 23 -14.58 -37.76 8.69
C ARG A 23 -13.14 -37.70 8.21
N ASN A 24 -12.47 -38.84 8.05
CA ASN A 24 -11.07 -38.86 7.61
C ASN A 24 -10.91 -38.26 6.20
N VAL A 25 -11.83 -38.52 5.27
CA VAL A 25 -11.80 -37.90 3.93
C VAL A 25 -11.96 -36.39 4.02
N ILE A 26 -12.95 -35.91 4.80
CA ILE A 26 -13.17 -34.49 5.04
C ILE A 26 -11.92 -33.83 5.64
N LEU A 27 -11.32 -34.44 6.66
CA LEU A 27 -10.11 -33.94 7.31
C LEU A 27 -8.91 -33.90 6.36
N THR A 28 -8.71 -34.93 5.53
CA THR A 28 -7.64 -34.93 4.53
C THR A 28 -7.83 -33.81 3.51
N MET A 29 -9.05 -33.58 3.02
CA MET A 29 -9.33 -32.49 2.08
C MET A 29 -9.14 -31.11 2.71
N LEU A 30 -9.60 -30.95 3.95
CA LEU A 30 -9.37 -29.72 4.70
C LEU A 30 -7.88 -29.47 4.92
N LEU A 31 -7.10 -30.51 5.23
CA LEU A 31 -5.65 -30.42 5.35
C LEU A 31 -5.01 -29.97 4.03
N VAL A 32 -5.39 -30.56 2.89
CA VAL A 32 -4.90 -30.16 1.56
C VAL A 32 -5.21 -28.69 1.29
N TRP A 33 -6.43 -28.25 1.58
CA TRP A 33 -6.83 -26.85 1.41
C TRP A 33 -6.01 -25.91 2.31
N ILE A 34 -5.84 -26.25 3.60
CA ILE A 34 -4.99 -25.48 4.54
C ILE A 34 -3.56 -25.39 4.01
N VAL A 35 -2.98 -26.51 3.55
CA VAL A 35 -1.63 -26.52 2.99
C VAL A 35 -1.53 -25.67 1.72
N ALA A 36 -2.54 -25.68 0.85
CA ALA A 36 -2.55 -24.83 -0.34
C ALA A 36 -2.62 -23.33 0.03
N VAL A 37 -3.52 -22.96 0.96
CA VAL A 37 -3.71 -21.57 1.39
C VAL A 37 -2.48 -21.07 2.14
N PHE A 38 -2.10 -21.72 3.23
CA PHE A 38 -1.02 -21.25 4.10
C PHE A 38 0.36 -21.59 3.55
N GLY A 39 0.52 -22.74 2.89
CA GLY A 39 1.79 -23.12 2.27
C GLY A 39 2.21 -22.13 1.19
N PHE A 40 1.27 -21.56 0.43
CA PHE A 40 1.58 -20.48 -0.51
C PHE A 40 2.03 -19.20 0.19
N GLN A 41 1.41 -18.82 1.31
CA GLN A 41 1.83 -17.65 2.09
C GLN A 41 3.24 -17.84 2.68
N PHE A 42 3.53 -19.03 3.22
CA PHE A 42 4.88 -19.37 3.69
C PHE A 42 5.89 -19.39 2.55
N LEU A 43 5.50 -19.91 1.38
CA LEU A 43 6.34 -19.92 0.20
C LEU A 43 6.70 -18.49 -0.23
N LEU A 44 5.70 -17.60 -0.37
CA LEU A 44 5.92 -16.17 -0.68
C LEU A 44 6.90 -15.55 0.31
N ARG A 45 6.65 -15.74 1.61
CA ARG A 45 7.50 -15.19 2.66
C ARG A 45 8.94 -15.73 2.63
N ALA A 46 9.13 -16.98 2.23
CA ALA A 46 10.44 -17.62 2.17
C ALA A 46 11.28 -17.18 0.97
N ILE A 47 10.64 -16.78 -0.14
CA ILE A 47 11.33 -16.38 -1.38
C ILE A 47 11.43 -14.86 -1.57
N GLU A 48 10.63 -14.09 -0.83
CA GLU A 48 10.63 -12.64 -0.83
C GLU A 48 12.00 -12.08 -0.46
N LYS A 49 12.46 -11.09 -1.23
CA LYS A 49 13.68 -10.33 -0.98
C LYS A 49 13.35 -8.85 -0.90
N PRO A 50 14.02 -8.08 -0.02
CA PRO A 50 13.88 -6.64 0.00
C PRO A 50 14.47 -6.05 -1.28
N VAL A 51 13.65 -5.38 -2.08
CA VAL A 51 14.04 -4.70 -3.30
C VAL A 51 13.73 -3.21 -3.15
N PRO A 52 14.73 -2.32 -3.31
CA PRO A 52 14.51 -0.89 -3.25
C PRO A 52 13.74 -0.40 -4.47
N GLU A 53 12.79 0.52 -4.26
CA GLU A 53 12.12 1.22 -5.35
C GLU A 53 13.11 2.12 -6.11
N LYS A 54 12.82 2.39 -7.39
CA LYS A 54 13.62 3.30 -8.21
C LYS A 54 13.84 4.66 -7.55
N ALA A 55 12.82 5.19 -6.87
CA ALA A 55 12.91 6.47 -6.19
C ALA A 55 13.83 6.43 -4.94
N LEU A 56 13.94 5.29 -4.24
CA LEU A 56 14.94 5.13 -3.17
C LEU A 56 16.36 5.17 -3.73
N VAL A 57 16.60 4.46 -4.85
CA VAL A 57 17.91 4.46 -5.52
C VAL A 57 18.28 5.87 -5.99
N THR A 58 17.31 6.62 -6.53
CA THR A 58 17.50 8.02 -6.90
C THR A 58 17.81 8.89 -5.68
N PHE A 59 17.07 8.73 -4.58
CA PHE A 59 17.31 9.43 -3.32
C PHE A 59 18.73 9.17 -2.81
N GLU A 60 19.14 7.92 -2.64
CA GLU A 60 20.46 7.55 -2.10
C GLU A 60 21.60 8.09 -2.97
N LYS A 61 21.43 8.09 -4.30
CA LYS A 61 22.41 8.64 -5.23
C LYS A 61 22.56 10.16 -5.09
N LEU A 62 21.46 10.89 -4.94
CA LEU A 62 21.44 12.35 -4.99
C LEU A 62 21.61 13.02 -3.62
N TRP A 63 21.27 12.30 -2.54
CA TRP A 63 21.26 12.84 -1.19
C TRP A 63 22.60 13.46 -0.73
N PRO A 64 23.77 12.87 -1.00
CA PRO A 64 25.04 13.51 -0.66
C PRO A 64 25.24 14.86 -1.37
N ALA A 65 24.87 14.96 -2.65
CA ALA A 65 24.99 16.20 -3.42
C ALA A 65 24.03 17.29 -2.89
N VAL A 66 22.80 16.87 -2.51
CA VAL A 66 21.78 17.73 -1.90
C VAL A 66 22.28 18.34 -0.59
N LYS A 67 22.89 17.55 0.31
CA LYS A 67 23.47 18.09 1.56
C LYS A 67 24.53 19.16 1.33
N THR A 68 25.28 19.05 0.23
CA THR A 68 26.33 20.03 -0.13
C THR A 68 25.83 21.23 -0.94
N GLY A 69 24.54 21.26 -1.31
CA GLY A 69 23.95 22.33 -2.12
C GLY A 69 24.41 22.34 -3.58
N ARG A 70 24.98 21.24 -4.10
CA ARG A 70 25.54 21.15 -5.47
C ARG A 70 24.71 20.20 -6.32
N VAL A 71 23.48 20.59 -6.64
CA VAL A 71 22.55 19.74 -7.38
C VAL A 71 22.13 20.44 -8.67
N SER A 72 22.10 19.70 -9.78
CA SER A 72 21.57 20.22 -11.05
C SER A 72 20.05 20.41 -10.95
N ALA A 73 19.46 21.25 -11.82
CA ALA A 73 18.01 21.46 -11.80
C ALA A 73 17.22 20.15 -12.01
N ASP A 74 17.68 19.26 -12.89
CA ASP A 74 16.99 18.00 -13.18
C ASP A 74 17.18 16.95 -12.08
N ASP A 75 18.36 16.92 -11.43
CA ASP A 75 18.57 16.10 -10.25
C ASP A 75 17.71 16.59 -9.08
N ALA A 76 17.54 17.90 -8.92
CA ALA A 76 16.69 18.47 -7.88
C ALA A 76 15.22 18.05 -8.06
N LYS A 77 14.69 18.10 -9.29
CA LYS A 77 13.34 17.58 -9.59
C LYS A 77 13.21 16.09 -9.27
N SER A 78 14.20 15.29 -9.65
CA SER A 78 14.22 13.84 -9.41
C SER A 78 14.28 13.50 -7.92
N PHE A 79 15.07 14.26 -7.16
CA PHE A 79 15.17 14.13 -5.71
C PHE A 79 13.85 14.52 -5.01
N LEU A 80 13.29 15.68 -5.37
CA LEU A 80 12.00 16.13 -4.85
C LEU A 80 10.90 15.11 -5.11
N ASN A 81 10.84 14.56 -6.33
CA ASN A 81 9.87 13.52 -6.66
C ASN A 81 10.03 12.27 -5.80
N SER A 82 11.28 11.89 -5.48
CA SER A 82 11.55 10.74 -4.60
C SER A 82 10.98 10.96 -3.19
N LEU A 83 11.14 12.17 -2.64
CA LEU A 83 10.54 12.54 -1.35
C LEU A 83 9.01 12.55 -1.40
N ILE A 84 8.42 13.09 -2.46
CA ILE A 84 6.96 13.12 -2.64
C ILE A 84 6.39 11.71 -2.73
N MET A 85 7.04 10.81 -3.46
CA MET A 85 6.65 9.40 -3.53
C MET A 85 6.67 8.73 -2.16
N ALA A 86 7.70 8.97 -1.35
CA ALA A 86 7.74 8.49 0.03
C ALA A 86 6.59 9.09 0.86
N ARG A 87 6.39 10.41 0.79
CA ARG A 87 5.32 11.12 1.51
C ARG A 87 3.92 10.65 1.15
N GLY A 88 3.71 10.19 -0.08
CA GLY A 88 2.47 9.62 -0.57
C GLY A 88 2.11 8.25 0.03
N LYS A 89 3.05 7.58 0.72
CA LYS A 89 2.79 6.27 1.34
C LYS A 89 1.86 6.46 2.55
N GLY A 90 0.65 5.91 2.48
CA GLY A 90 -0.37 6.04 3.52
C GLY A 90 -0.04 5.35 4.86
N THR A 91 1.05 4.58 4.92
CA THR A 91 1.49 3.85 6.12
C THR A 91 2.47 4.62 7.00
N LEU A 92 2.85 5.84 6.62
CA LEU A 92 3.79 6.68 7.37
C LEU A 92 3.23 7.08 8.74
N LYS A 93 4.07 7.05 9.78
CA LYS A 93 3.71 7.59 11.10
C LYS A 93 3.65 9.12 11.08
N THR A 94 2.90 9.72 12.01
CA THR A 94 2.66 11.18 12.02
C THR A 94 3.94 12.02 12.18
N ASP A 95 4.90 11.56 12.97
CA ASP A 95 6.22 12.16 13.14
C ASP A 95 7.07 12.05 11.86
N GLU A 96 7.07 10.90 11.21
CA GLU A 96 7.78 10.68 9.94
C GLU A 96 7.15 11.49 8.79
N GLN A 97 5.82 11.61 8.76
CA GLN A 97 5.10 12.51 7.85
C GLN A 97 5.52 13.97 8.06
N LYS A 98 5.73 14.39 9.31
CA LYS A 98 6.22 15.72 9.63
C LYS A 98 7.61 15.94 9.05
N VAL A 99 8.55 15.02 9.30
CA VAL A 99 9.92 15.09 8.76
C VAL A 99 9.90 15.22 7.23
N LEU A 100 9.15 14.35 6.53
CA LEU A 100 9.05 14.42 5.07
C LEU A 100 8.44 15.73 4.58
N SER A 101 7.37 16.22 5.22
CA SER A 101 6.77 17.52 4.90
C SER A 101 7.75 18.69 5.08
N ASP A 102 8.52 18.66 6.16
CA ASP A 102 9.47 19.73 6.51
C ASP A 102 10.65 19.72 5.53
N VAL A 103 11.17 18.55 5.17
CA VAL A 103 12.23 18.41 4.13
C VAL A 103 11.71 18.83 2.76
N ILE A 104 10.51 18.40 2.36
CA ILE A 104 9.91 18.78 1.07
C ILE A 104 9.70 20.29 0.99
N SER A 105 9.23 20.93 2.06
CA SER A 105 9.04 22.38 2.13
C SER A 105 10.38 23.12 2.07
N CYS A 106 11.35 22.68 2.86
CA CYS A 106 12.71 23.22 2.88
C CYS A 106 13.36 23.14 1.49
N PHE A 107 13.35 21.95 0.88
CA PHE A 107 13.98 21.73 -0.42
C PHE A 107 13.27 22.48 -1.55
N SER A 108 11.93 22.48 -1.55
CA SER A 108 11.16 23.25 -2.55
C SER A 108 11.43 24.74 -2.42
N GLY A 109 11.55 25.27 -1.20
CA GLY A 109 11.91 26.66 -0.96
C GLY A 109 13.30 27.03 -1.50
N GLN A 110 14.26 26.10 -1.49
CA GLN A 110 15.60 26.30 -2.07
C GLN A 110 15.61 26.27 -3.61
N MET A 111 14.63 25.61 -4.22
CA MET A 111 14.50 25.56 -5.69
C MET A 111 13.86 26.82 -6.29
N LEU A 112 13.26 27.68 -5.46
CA LEU A 112 12.51 28.85 -5.89
C LEU A 112 13.31 30.14 -5.73
N THR A 113 12.95 31.16 -6.50
CA THR A 113 13.47 32.52 -6.30
C THR A 113 12.92 33.12 -4.99
N GLU A 114 13.59 34.12 -4.43
CA GLU A 114 13.17 34.79 -3.20
C GLU A 114 11.73 35.34 -3.26
N GLU A 115 11.35 35.96 -4.38
CA GLU A 115 10.01 36.49 -4.63
C GLU A 115 8.95 35.37 -4.64
N LEU A 116 9.24 34.27 -5.33
CA LEU A 116 8.33 33.12 -5.40
C LEU A 116 8.25 32.40 -4.05
N ARG A 117 9.35 32.32 -3.31
CA ARG A 117 9.37 31.74 -1.96
C ARG A 117 8.53 32.55 -0.99
N ALA A 118 8.60 33.88 -1.04
CA ALA A 118 7.77 34.76 -0.22
C ALA A 118 6.28 34.58 -0.57
N THR A 119 5.96 34.56 -1.87
CA THR A 119 4.59 34.33 -2.38
C THR A 119 4.06 32.96 -1.95
N LEU A 120 4.88 31.91 -2.07
CA LEU A 120 4.54 30.56 -1.66
C LEU A 120 4.26 30.48 -0.16
N THR A 121 5.14 31.03 0.67
CA THR A 121 5.01 31.03 2.13
C THR A 121 3.74 31.77 2.57
N SER A 122 3.46 32.93 1.97
CA SER A 122 2.22 33.69 2.21
C SER A 122 0.99 32.88 1.83
N THR A 123 1.01 32.21 0.67
CA THR A 123 -0.12 31.40 0.19
C THR A 123 -0.37 30.19 1.09
N ILE A 124 0.69 29.51 1.53
CA ILE A 124 0.58 28.37 2.45
C ILE A 124 0.02 28.83 3.80
N SER A 125 0.49 29.97 4.34
CA SER A 125 -0.03 30.53 5.59
C SER A 125 -1.52 30.88 5.49
N GLU A 126 -1.96 31.46 4.36
CA GLU A 126 -3.39 31.70 4.10
C GLU A 126 -4.17 30.38 4.11
N ILE A 127 -3.69 29.34 3.41
CA ILE A 127 -4.32 28.01 3.39
C ILE A 127 -4.43 27.42 4.79
N GLU A 128 -3.36 27.47 5.58
CA GLU A 128 -3.33 26.96 6.96
C GLU A 128 -4.35 27.70 7.83
N SER A 129 -4.44 29.03 7.72
CA SER A 129 -5.44 29.82 8.44
C SER A 129 -6.87 29.44 8.06
N LEU A 130 -7.15 29.26 6.76
CA LEU A 130 -8.46 28.84 6.27
C LEU A 130 -8.82 27.42 6.75
N ARG A 131 -7.85 26.51 6.80
CA ARG A 131 -8.05 25.14 7.32
C ARG A 131 -8.41 25.14 8.80
N LEU A 132 -7.82 26.03 9.60
CA LEU A 132 -8.16 26.17 11.02
C LEU A 132 -9.58 26.69 11.24
N MET A 133 -10.13 27.46 10.29
CA MET A 133 -11.51 27.97 10.36
C MET A 133 -12.55 26.92 9.95
N LEU A 134 -12.19 25.94 9.11
CA LEU A 134 -13.14 24.94 8.55
C LEU A 134 -14.05 24.26 9.58
N PRO A 135 -13.59 23.82 10.78
CA PRO A 135 -14.45 23.14 11.75
C PRO A 135 -15.59 24.01 12.29
N ALA A 136 -15.47 25.34 12.22
CA ALA A 136 -16.47 26.28 12.72
C ALA A 136 -17.50 26.70 11.66
N LEU A 137 -17.18 26.53 10.38
CA LEU A 137 -18.04 26.97 9.27
C LEU A 137 -19.14 25.95 8.96
N LYS A 138 -20.27 26.43 8.44
CA LYS A 138 -21.40 25.60 8.00
C LYS A 138 -21.83 25.94 6.57
N ASP A 139 -22.50 24.99 5.92
CA ASP A 139 -23.20 25.16 4.64
C ASP A 139 -22.35 25.85 3.54
N GLN A 140 -22.82 26.99 3.02
CA GLN A 140 -22.20 27.71 1.90
C GLN A 140 -20.83 28.29 2.26
N GLU A 141 -20.62 28.74 3.49
CA GLU A 141 -19.33 29.29 3.93
C GLU A 141 -18.25 28.20 3.95
N PHE A 142 -18.62 26.99 4.38
CA PHE A 142 -17.74 25.82 4.33
C PHE A 142 -17.36 25.48 2.89
N LEU A 143 -18.33 25.43 1.98
CA LEU A 143 -18.09 25.13 0.56
C LEU A 143 -17.23 26.21 -0.12
N ALA A 144 -17.50 27.49 0.15
CA ALA A 144 -16.73 28.61 -0.37
C ALA A 144 -15.29 28.59 0.13
N THR A 145 -15.07 28.36 1.42
CA THR A 145 -13.74 28.26 2.03
C THR A 145 -12.97 27.06 1.48
N LYS A 146 -13.62 25.89 1.34
CA LYS A 146 -13.01 24.71 0.74
C LYS A 146 -12.62 24.95 -0.73
N LYS A 147 -13.48 25.62 -1.50
CA LYS A 147 -13.18 26.01 -2.88
C LYS A 147 -11.97 26.95 -2.94
N ARG A 148 -11.92 27.96 -2.06
CA ARG A 148 -10.79 28.89 -1.95
C ARG A 148 -9.48 28.18 -1.62
N ILE A 149 -9.48 27.26 -0.64
CA ILE A 149 -8.31 26.42 -0.32
C ILE A 149 -7.86 25.64 -1.55
N SER A 150 -8.79 25.06 -2.30
CA SER A 150 -8.46 24.32 -3.52
C SER A 150 -7.88 25.22 -4.61
N GLU A 151 -8.39 26.43 -4.80
CA GLU A 151 -7.89 27.40 -5.77
C GLU A 151 -6.46 27.85 -5.43
N LEU A 152 -6.21 28.18 -4.16
CA LEU A 152 -4.87 28.53 -3.65
C LEU A 152 -3.89 27.37 -3.76
N SER A 153 -4.33 26.15 -3.40
CA SER A 153 -3.48 24.96 -3.52
C SER A 153 -3.12 24.66 -4.98
N ASN A 154 -4.05 24.92 -5.91
CA ASN A 154 -3.80 24.78 -7.34
C ASN A 154 -2.88 25.88 -7.89
N SER A 155 -2.97 27.12 -7.38
CA SER A 155 -2.07 28.19 -7.79
C SER A 155 -0.63 27.92 -7.35
N ILE A 156 -0.43 27.30 -6.17
CA ILE A 156 0.91 26.84 -5.73
C ILE A 156 1.53 25.94 -6.81
N VAL A 157 0.82 24.88 -7.23
CA VAL A 157 1.34 23.93 -8.23
C VAL A 157 1.70 24.65 -9.53
N VAL A 158 0.84 25.55 -10.02
CA VAL A 158 1.08 26.30 -11.26
C VAL A 158 2.34 27.17 -11.16
N ILE A 159 2.53 27.87 -10.05
CA ILE A 159 3.67 28.77 -9.83
C ILE A 159 4.97 27.97 -9.65
N THR A 160 4.92 26.81 -8.99
CA THR A 160 6.11 25.99 -8.71
C THR A 160 6.47 25.02 -9.84
N ALA A 161 5.58 24.77 -10.80
CA ALA A 161 5.78 23.78 -11.86
C ALA A 161 7.08 23.97 -12.68
N PRO A 162 7.49 25.19 -13.08
CA PRO A 162 8.73 25.38 -13.86
C PRO A 162 10.00 24.95 -13.12
N PHE A 163 9.98 25.01 -11.79
CA PHE A 163 11.13 24.70 -10.93
C PHE A 163 11.09 23.24 -10.48
N THR A 164 9.93 22.79 -10.01
CA THR A 164 9.74 21.45 -9.43
C THR A 164 9.51 20.35 -10.47
N GLY A 165 9.07 20.71 -11.68
CA GLY A 165 8.64 19.75 -12.71
C GLY A 165 7.32 19.04 -12.40
N ILE A 166 6.58 19.49 -11.37
CA ILE A 166 5.32 18.87 -10.95
C ILE A 166 4.17 19.54 -11.71
N GLU A 167 3.58 18.80 -12.64
CA GLU A 167 2.47 19.29 -13.46
C GLU A 167 1.12 19.19 -12.74
N LYS A 168 0.19 20.09 -13.07
CA LYS A 168 -1.16 20.07 -12.51
C LYS A 168 -1.93 18.82 -12.93
N GLY A 169 -2.55 18.15 -11.97
CA GLY A 169 -3.42 16.98 -12.21
C GLY A 169 -2.69 15.64 -12.10
N THR A 170 -1.39 15.65 -11.85
CA THR A 170 -0.62 14.46 -11.49
C THR A 170 -0.84 14.08 -10.03
N LEU A 171 -0.57 12.82 -9.68
CA LEU A 171 -0.66 12.36 -8.29
C LEU A 171 0.33 13.10 -7.39
N GLU A 172 1.51 13.38 -7.93
CA GLU A 172 2.58 14.17 -7.33
C GLU A 172 2.07 15.54 -6.92
N SER A 173 1.30 16.20 -7.79
CA SER A 173 0.75 17.54 -7.52
C SER A 173 -0.25 17.55 -6.36
N GLU A 174 -1.05 16.48 -6.24
CA GLU A 174 -1.97 16.31 -5.13
C GLU A 174 -1.20 16.11 -3.82
N ILE A 175 -0.19 15.24 -3.80
CA ILE A 175 0.62 15.03 -2.60
C ILE A 175 1.38 16.31 -2.23
N PHE A 176 1.99 16.96 -3.21
CA PHE A 176 2.83 18.14 -3.03
C PHE A 176 2.09 19.29 -2.35
N LYS A 177 0.93 19.68 -2.86
CA LYS A 177 0.18 20.83 -2.32
C LYS A 177 -0.35 20.63 -0.89
N TYR A 178 -0.54 19.38 -0.44
CA TYR A 178 -0.91 19.08 0.95
C TYR A 178 0.29 18.87 1.87
N THR A 179 1.48 18.72 1.29
CA THR A 179 2.72 18.42 2.03
C THR A 179 3.42 19.69 2.50
N LEU A 180 3.34 20.77 1.72
CA LEU A 180 3.99 22.04 2.01
C LEU A 180 3.47 22.70 3.29
N LYS A 181 4.39 23.28 4.05
CA LYS A 181 4.11 24.03 5.30
C LYS A 181 4.72 25.42 5.27
N SER A 182 4.15 26.31 6.06
CA SER A 182 4.71 27.67 6.25
C SER A 182 5.90 27.68 7.22
N ASP A 183 5.86 26.80 8.24
CA ASP A 183 6.90 26.62 9.24
C ASP A 183 7.73 25.36 8.95
N TYR A 184 9.00 25.55 8.58
CA TYR A 184 9.95 24.47 8.31
C TYR A 184 11.40 24.92 8.57
N PRO A 185 12.33 23.99 8.84
CA PRO A 185 13.73 24.31 9.05
C PRO A 185 14.36 25.01 7.84
N GLY A 186 15.17 26.05 8.09
CA GLY A 186 15.79 26.86 7.03
C GLY A 186 16.90 26.16 6.25
N THR A 187 17.37 24.98 6.69
CA THR A 187 18.49 24.26 6.08
C THR A 187 18.28 22.75 6.10
N LEU A 188 18.78 22.06 5.07
CA LEU A 188 18.75 20.60 4.97
C LEU A 188 19.73 19.89 5.93
N ASN A 189 20.60 20.65 6.60
CA ASN A 189 21.50 20.13 7.63
C ASN A 189 20.92 20.23 9.05
N ASP A 190 19.63 20.54 9.17
CA ASP A 190 18.95 20.59 10.46
C ASP A 190 18.86 19.20 11.10
N LYS A 191 19.00 19.14 12.42
CA LYS A 191 18.94 17.87 13.18
C LYS A 191 17.57 17.20 13.10
N SER A 192 16.51 17.95 12.82
CA SER A 192 15.16 17.40 12.58
C SER A 192 15.09 16.47 11.36
N PHE A 193 16.09 16.50 10.48
CA PHE A 193 16.20 15.60 9.33
C PHE A 193 17.11 14.38 9.59
N GLU A 194 17.64 14.23 10.82
CA GLU A 194 18.26 12.99 11.26
C GLU A 194 17.23 11.84 11.15
N GLY A 195 17.60 10.76 10.48
CA GLY A 195 16.70 9.62 10.23
C GLY A 195 15.91 9.68 8.92
N LEU A 196 16.02 10.75 8.12
CA LEU A 196 15.37 10.79 6.79
C LEU A 196 15.76 9.59 5.92
N GLU A 197 17.05 9.22 5.92
CA GLU A 197 17.54 8.06 5.16
C GLU A 197 16.88 6.75 5.61
N ASP A 198 16.66 6.59 6.91
CA ASP A 198 16.02 5.40 7.48
C ASP A 198 14.53 5.37 7.16
N ILE A 199 13.85 6.52 7.20
CA ILE A 199 12.45 6.67 6.76
C ILE A 199 12.34 6.26 5.28
N MET A 200 13.19 6.83 4.42
CA MET A 200 13.19 6.51 2.99
C MET A 200 13.43 5.02 2.75
N LYS A 201 14.43 4.42 3.41
CA LYS A 201 14.70 2.98 3.30
C LYS A 201 13.53 2.12 3.76
N LEU A 202 12.89 2.46 4.87
CA LEU A 202 11.80 1.69 5.45
C LEU A 202 10.57 1.66 4.53
N TYR A 203 10.17 2.81 3.99
CA TYR A 203 8.91 2.94 3.23
C TYR A 203 9.05 2.73 1.72
N MET A 204 10.27 2.75 1.19
CA MET A 204 10.55 2.58 -0.24
C MET A 204 11.29 1.28 -0.55
N THR A 205 11.39 0.37 0.41
CA THR A 205 11.85 -1.01 0.18
C THR A 205 10.65 -1.94 0.24
N HIS A 206 10.41 -2.67 -0.84
CA HIS A 206 9.32 -3.64 -0.92
C HIS A 206 9.86 -5.06 -1.02
N ASN A 207 9.15 -5.99 -0.39
CA ASN A 207 9.45 -7.40 -0.54
C ASN A 207 8.92 -7.87 -1.89
N GLN A 208 9.81 -8.32 -2.76
CA GLN A 208 9.49 -8.83 -4.10
C GLN A 208 10.08 -10.22 -4.28
N SER A 209 9.45 -11.01 -5.15
CA SER A 209 9.89 -12.34 -5.52
C SER A 209 9.47 -12.69 -6.94
N ILE A 210 10.02 -13.76 -7.49
CA ILE A 210 9.61 -14.28 -8.80
C ILE A 210 8.10 -14.54 -8.84
N LEU A 211 7.46 -14.98 -7.74
CA LEU A 211 6.02 -15.23 -7.70
C LEU A 211 5.18 -13.94 -7.63
N THR A 212 5.73 -12.85 -7.12
CA THR A 212 5.03 -11.55 -7.14
C THR A 212 5.18 -10.85 -8.49
N ASP A 213 6.32 -11.03 -9.14
CA ASP A 213 6.69 -10.27 -10.34
C ASP A 213 6.27 -10.98 -11.63
N THR A 214 6.14 -12.31 -11.60
CA THR A 214 5.65 -13.09 -12.74
C THR A 214 4.21 -12.70 -13.05
N LYS A 215 3.96 -12.27 -14.29
CA LYS A 215 2.60 -11.99 -14.79
C LYS A 215 2.02 -13.26 -15.41
N PHE A 216 0.79 -13.58 -15.02
CA PHE A 216 0.00 -14.66 -15.58
C PHE A 216 -1.35 -14.09 -16.02
N LEU A 217 -1.73 -14.30 -17.29
CA LEU A 217 -2.97 -13.76 -17.88
C LEU A 217 -3.15 -12.23 -17.70
N GLY A 218 -2.05 -11.48 -17.66
CA GLY A 218 -2.07 -10.02 -17.58
C GLY A 218 -2.00 -9.43 -16.17
N PHE A 219 -1.96 -10.25 -15.12
CA PHE A 219 -1.88 -9.79 -13.73
C PHE A 219 -0.83 -10.59 -12.92
N PRO A 220 -0.38 -10.08 -11.76
CA PRO A 220 0.58 -10.79 -10.90
C PRO A 220 0.14 -12.21 -10.53
N PHE A 221 1.04 -13.18 -10.62
CA PHE A 221 0.75 -14.61 -10.41
C PHE A 221 0.17 -14.90 -9.02
N HIS A 222 0.66 -14.25 -7.98
CA HIS A 222 0.12 -14.42 -6.62
C HIS A 222 -1.37 -14.04 -6.50
N TYR A 223 -1.85 -13.05 -7.28
CA TYR A 223 -3.29 -12.75 -7.35
C TYR A 223 -4.05 -13.84 -8.10
N PHE A 224 -3.49 -14.41 -9.16
CA PHE A 224 -4.10 -15.58 -9.82
C PHE A 224 -4.22 -16.76 -8.88
N TYR A 225 -3.13 -17.06 -8.17
CA TYR A 225 -3.09 -18.16 -7.23
C TYR A 225 -4.20 -18.03 -6.18
N THR A 226 -4.26 -16.86 -5.55
CA THR A 226 -5.19 -16.62 -4.42
C THR A 226 -6.64 -16.43 -4.85
N ALA A 227 -6.91 -15.72 -5.95
CA ALA A 227 -8.29 -15.40 -6.36
C ALA A 227 -8.94 -16.48 -7.23
N VAL A 228 -8.16 -17.16 -8.08
CA VAL A 228 -8.71 -18.09 -9.08
C VAL A 228 -8.34 -19.53 -8.77
N PHE A 229 -7.04 -19.82 -8.63
CA PHE A 229 -6.58 -21.20 -8.44
C PHE A 229 -7.12 -21.82 -7.15
N LEU A 230 -7.08 -21.11 -6.02
CA LEU A 230 -7.63 -21.62 -4.76
C LEU A 230 -9.13 -21.92 -4.82
N LEU A 231 -9.89 -21.12 -5.59
CA LEU A 231 -11.32 -21.33 -5.80
C LEU A 231 -11.58 -22.58 -6.67
N ILE A 232 -10.85 -22.72 -7.77
CA ILE A 232 -10.93 -23.92 -8.63
C ILE A 232 -10.52 -25.17 -7.83
N LEU A 233 -9.45 -25.09 -7.04
CA LEU A 233 -9.00 -26.16 -6.17
C LEU A 233 -10.10 -26.55 -5.17
N PHE A 234 -10.74 -25.57 -4.53
CA PHE A 234 -11.83 -25.83 -3.59
C PHE A 234 -13.02 -26.55 -4.26
N ILE A 235 -13.48 -26.08 -5.42
CA ILE A 235 -14.54 -26.75 -6.18
C ILE A 235 -14.11 -28.17 -6.57
N GLY A 236 -12.87 -28.34 -7.03
CA GLY A 236 -12.29 -29.64 -7.35
C GLY A 236 -12.29 -30.59 -6.15
N LEU A 237 -11.91 -30.12 -4.96
CA LEU A 237 -11.95 -30.90 -3.73
C LEU A 237 -13.39 -31.32 -3.38
N CYS A 238 -14.39 -30.46 -3.58
CA CYS A 238 -15.81 -30.80 -3.39
C CYS A 238 -16.29 -31.87 -4.37
N ILE A 239 -15.88 -31.80 -5.65
CA ILE A 239 -16.21 -32.82 -6.65
C ILE A 239 -15.56 -34.17 -6.26
N VAL A 240 -14.26 -34.16 -5.93
CA VAL A 240 -13.54 -35.35 -5.49
C VAL A 240 -14.17 -35.94 -4.23
N TYR A 241 -14.63 -35.11 -3.29
CA TYR A 241 -15.38 -35.54 -2.12
C TYR A 241 -16.62 -36.33 -2.51
N ASN A 242 -17.48 -35.76 -3.35
CA ASN A 242 -18.73 -36.41 -3.77
C ASN A 242 -18.45 -37.77 -4.44
N ILE A 243 -17.47 -37.81 -5.35
CA ILE A 243 -17.07 -39.06 -6.04
C ILE A 243 -16.55 -40.10 -5.05
N LEU A 244 -15.68 -39.72 -4.10
CA LEU A 244 -15.11 -40.65 -3.13
C LEU A 244 -16.16 -41.20 -2.16
N ILE A 245 -17.14 -40.38 -1.77
CA ILE A 245 -18.24 -40.80 -0.91
C ILE A 245 -19.17 -41.74 -1.67
N GLU A 246 -19.58 -41.39 -2.89
CA GLU A 246 -20.47 -42.22 -3.72
C GLU A 246 -19.83 -43.59 -4.02
N TRP A 247 -18.56 -43.60 -4.44
CA TRP A 247 -17.82 -44.83 -4.68
C TRP A 247 -17.77 -45.73 -3.43
N ARG A 248 -17.61 -45.12 -2.26
CA ARG A 248 -17.59 -45.84 -0.98
C ARG A 248 -18.97 -46.38 -0.61
N LEU A 249 -20.03 -45.62 -0.81
CA LEU A 249 -21.42 -46.04 -0.56
C LEU A 249 -21.79 -47.25 -1.43
N LYS A 250 -21.50 -47.17 -2.74
CA LYS A 250 -21.65 -48.27 -3.69
C LYS A 250 -20.93 -49.54 -3.24
N LYS A 251 -19.66 -49.41 -2.80
CA LYS A 251 -18.87 -50.55 -2.30
C LYS A 251 -19.46 -51.20 -1.03
N GLN A 252 -20.23 -50.45 -0.24
CA GLN A 252 -20.83 -50.93 1.00
C GLN A 252 -22.25 -51.48 0.80
N GLY A 253 -22.76 -51.54 -0.43
CA GLY A 253 -24.12 -52.00 -0.72
C GLY A 253 -25.19 -51.04 -0.19
N VAL A 254 -24.79 -49.84 0.24
CA VAL A 254 -25.71 -48.75 0.58
C VAL A 254 -25.98 -48.01 -0.71
N VAL A 255 -26.86 -48.60 -1.52
CA VAL A 255 -27.35 -48.01 -2.76
C VAL A 255 -28.81 -47.65 -2.48
N GLU A 256 -29.16 -46.38 -2.61
CA GLU A 256 -30.56 -45.99 -2.84
C GLU A 256 -31.00 -46.45 -4.23
#